data_AF-A0A1F9YDX0-F1
#
_entry.id   AF-A0A1F9YDX0-F1
#
_cell.length_a   1.000
_cell.length_b   1.000
_cell.length_c   1.000
_cell.angle_alpha   90.00
_cell.angle_beta   90.00
_cell.angle_gamma   90.00
#
_symmetry.space_group_name_H-M   'P 1'
#
loop_
_entity.id
_entity.type
_entity.pdbx_description
1 polymer ?
#
loop_
_entity_poly.entity_id
_entity_poly.type
_entity_poly.pdbx_seq_one_letter_code
_entity_poly.pdbx_strand_id
1 'polypeptide(L)'
;SAYPTPEEYNASLALECKKRDIGLICLAGFLMKLKAPLLKAFPGRILNIHPSLLPAFGGQGMYGRKVHEEVLAAGAKVSGATVHIVDEEYDHGPIVLQATVPVLAGDSPETLAARVRSQEHWIYPRAAALFTEERVSVESGRLRVKPAPAEPAGRVRRALISVSDKSGVVEFAKGLNELGVEIVSTSGTYKVLVQAGLPVRPLETMTGFPEILDGRVKTLHPHVHGAIL
;
A
#
# COMPACT_ATOMS: atom_id res chain seq x y z
N SER A 1 -8.26 -34.96 6.22
CA SER A 1 -8.24 -33.79 5.32
C SER A 1 -9.20 -34.08 4.16
N ALA A 2 -9.95 -33.09 3.66
CA ALA A 2 -10.79 -33.23 2.46
C ALA A 2 -9.98 -33.43 1.17
N TYR A 3 -8.65 -33.27 1.23
CA TYR A 3 -7.72 -33.47 0.15
C TYR A 3 -6.67 -34.52 0.56
N PRO A 4 -6.55 -35.64 -0.17
CA PRO A 4 -5.63 -36.74 0.15
C PRO A 4 -4.15 -36.36 0.09
N THR A 5 -3.77 -35.42 -0.79
CA THR A 5 -2.37 -34.99 -0.98
C THR A 5 -2.22 -33.46 -0.99
N PRO A 6 -1.03 -32.92 -0.63
CA PRO A 6 -0.72 -31.49 -0.82
C PRO A 6 -0.88 -31.04 -2.28
N GLU A 7 -0.57 -31.90 -3.24
CA GLU A 7 -0.71 -31.64 -4.67
C GLU A 7 -2.18 -31.44 -5.06
N GLU A 8 -3.09 -32.31 -4.61
CA GLU A 8 -4.54 -32.15 -4.84
C GLU A 8 -5.10 -30.92 -4.15
N TYR A 9 -4.63 -30.60 -2.94
CA TYR A 9 -5.00 -29.36 -2.26
C TYR A 9 -4.60 -28.13 -3.11
N ASN A 10 -3.36 -28.09 -3.60
CA ASN A 10 -2.86 -26.98 -4.44
C ASN A 10 -3.59 -26.91 -5.78
N ALA A 11 -3.97 -28.06 -6.37
CA ALA A 11 -4.76 -28.10 -7.60
C ALA A 11 -6.18 -27.53 -7.38
N SER A 12 -6.83 -27.91 -6.28
CA SER A 12 -8.13 -27.36 -5.88
C SER A 12 -8.05 -25.85 -5.62
N LEU A 13 -7.03 -25.41 -4.88
CA LEU A 13 -6.80 -23.99 -4.62
C LEU A 13 -6.59 -23.20 -5.92
N ALA A 14 -5.79 -23.73 -6.85
CA ALA A 14 -5.57 -23.11 -8.15
C ALA A 14 -6.88 -22.96 -8.95
N LEU A 15 -7.72 -24.00 -8.93
CA LEU A 15 -9.02 -23.99 -9.60
C LEU A 15 -9.97 -22.93 -8.99
N GLU A 16 -10.05 -22.87 -7.66
CA GLU A 16 -10.90 -21.90 -6.97
C GLU A 16 -10.44 -20.45 -7.17
N CYS A 17 -9.13 -20.20 -7.21
CA CYS A 17 -8.56 -18.90 -7.55
C CYS A 17 -8.91 -18.49 -9.00
N LYS A 18 -8.76 -19.40 -9.97
CA LYS A 18 -9.10 -19.14 -11.38
C LYS A 18 -10.58 -18.84 -11.59
N LYS A 19 -11.47 -19.59 -10.94
CA LYS A 19 -12.93 -19.37 -11.01
C LYS A 19 -13.35 -17.97 -10.52
N ARG A 20 -12.54 -17.36 -9.65
CA ARG A 20 -12.79 -16.03 -9.05
C ARG A 20 -11.95 -14.92 -9.66
N ASP A 21 -11.26 -15.20 -10.75
CA ASP A 21 -10.41 -14.23 -11.45
C ASP A 21 -9.36 -13.57 -10.54
N ILE A 22 -8.74 -14.37 -9.65
CA ILE A 22 -7.68 -13.87 -8.77
C ILE A 22 -6.43 -13.58 -9.59
N GLY A 23 -5.97 -12.33 -9.61
CA GLY A 23 -4.76 -11.92 -10.34
C GLY A 23 -3.45 -11.97 -9.54
N LEU A 24 -3.52 -12.02 -8.21
CA LEU A 24 -2.38 -12.01 -7.29
C LEU A 24 -2.72 -12.78 -6.01
N ILE A 25 -1.81 -13.63 -5.54
CA ILE A 25 -1.92 -14.34 -4.27
C ILE A 25 -0.90 -13.77 -3.29
N CYS A 26 -1.36 -13.33 -2.11
CA CYS A 26 -0.49 -12.82 -1.04
C CYS A 26 -0.53 -13.76 0.15
N LEU A 27 0.61 -14.38 0.48
CA LEU A 27 0.78 -15.24 1.65
C LEU A 27 1.29 -14.42 2.84
N ALA A 28 0.52 -14.35 3.92
CA ALA A 28 0.91 -13.74 5.19
C ALA A 28 0.79 -14.78 6.31
N GLY A 29 1.90 -15.42 6.69
CA GLY A 29 1.88 -16.49 7.70
C GLY A 29 1.33 -17.82 7.18
N PHE A 30 1.44 -18.08 5.87
CA PHE A 30 1.03 -19.36 5.28
C PHE A 30 2.14 -20.41 5.40
N LEU A 31 1.93 -21.41 6.27
CA LEU A 31 3.01 -22.34 6.67
C LEU A 31 3.16 -23.57 5.75
N MET A 32 2.22 -23.80 4.84
CA MET A 32 2.27 -24.97 3.97
C MET A 32 3.10 -24.68 2.72
N LYS A 33 4.03 -25.58 2.38
CA LYS A 33 4.78 -25.49 1.12
C LYS A 33 3.84 -25.58 -0.07
N LEU A 34 3.92 -24.59 -0.97
CA LEU A 34 3.18 -24.63 -2.22
C LEU A 34 3.73 -25.71 -3.16
N LYS A 35 2.84 -26.27 -3.96
CA LYS A 35 3.15 -27.36 -4.90
C LYS A 35 2.95 -26.90 -6.34
N ALA A 36 3.55 -27.67 -7.25
CA ALA A 36 3.57 -27.38 -8.68
C ALA A 36 2.22 -26.97 -9.28
N PRO A 37 1.05 -27.55 -8.91
CA PRO A 37 -0.23 -27.14 -9.49
C PRO A 37 -0.56 -25.65 -9.29
N LEU A 38 -0.30 -25.09 -8.10
CA LEU A 38 -0.57 -23.67 -7.82
C LEU A 38 0.52 -22.76 -8.40
N LEU A 39 1.79 -23.14 -8.22
CA LEU A 39 2.93 -22.37 -8.74
C LEU A 39 2.87 -22.21 -10.26
N LYS A 40 2.51 -23.28 -10.99
CA LYS A 40 2.33 -23.26 -12.45
C LYS A 40 1.10 -22.47 -12.90
N ALA A 41 0.07 -22.40 -12.05
CA ALA A 41 -1.14 -21.64 -12.35
C ALA A 41 -0.96 -20.12 -12.19
N PHE A 42 -0.03 -19.69 -11.33
CA PHE A 42 0.22 -18.28 -11.00
C PHE A 42 1.73 -17.93 -11.09
N PRO A 43 2.37 -18.12 -12.26
CA PRO A 43 3.80 -17.88 -12.39
C PRO A 43 4.13 -16.42 -12.13
N GLY A 44 5.02 -16.14 -11.17
CA GLY A 44 5.39 -14.78 -10.80
C GLY A 44 4.24 -13.93 -10.23
N ARG A 45 3.18 -14.56 -9.71
CA ARG A 45 1.97 -13.91 -9.18
C ARG A 45 1.59 -14.40 -7.77
N ILE A 46 2.55 -15.00 -7.07
CA ILE A 46 2.39 -15.40 -5.67
C ILE A 46 3.47 -14.70 -4.87
N LEU A 47 3.08 -13.91 -3.88
CA LEU A 47 3.96 -13.21 -2.97
C LEU A 47 3.97 -13.86 -1.60
N ASN A 48 5.13 -13.84 -0.96
CA ASN A 48 5.28 -14.16 0.45
C ASN A 48 6.07 -13.06 1.14
N ILE A 49 5.82 -12.90 2.44
CA ILE A 49 6.61 -12.04 3.31
C ILE A 49 7.32 -12.89 4.36
N HIS A 50 8.62 -12.62 4.52
CA HIS A 50 9.48 -13.33 5.44
C HIS A 50 10.16 -12.38 6.43
N PRO A 51 10.22 -12.70 7.75
CA PRO A 51 10.69 -11.80 8.80
C PRO A 51 12.23 -11.74 8.93
N SER A 52 12.94 -11.70 7.81
CA SER A 52 14.39 -11.43 7.75
C SER A 52 14.78 -10.75 6.43
N LEU A 53 16.06 -10.39 6.30
CA LEU A 53 16.67 -9.92 5.05
C LEU A 53 17.19 -11.11 4.24
N LEU A 54 16.34 -11.70 3.38
CA LEU A 54 16.73 -12.83 2.55
C LEU A 54 17.94 -12.49 1.66
N PRO A 55 18.86 -13.45 1.44
CA PRO A 55 18.76 -14.87 1.80
C PRO A 55 19.11 -15.20 3.28
N ALA A 56 19.51 -14.21 4.10
CA ALA A 56 19.88 -14.47 5.48
C ALA A 56 18.65 -14.91 6.31
N PHE A 57 18.82 -15.94 7.13
CA PHE A 57 17.78 -16.46 8.03
C PHE A 57 16.47 -16.86 7.32
N GLY A 58 16.55 -17.28 6.05
CA GLY A 58 15.46 -17.89 5.29
C GLY A 58 15.57 -19.41 5.20
N GLY A 59 14.57 -20.04 4.61
CA GLY A 59 14.57 -21.46 4.29
C GLY A 59 13.66 -22.30 5.20
N GLN A 60 13.70 -23.62 4.99
CA GLN A 60 12.82 -24.54 5.69
C GLN A 60 12.97 -24.43 7.20
N GLY A 61 11.85 -24.22 7.90
CA GLY A 61 11.83 -24.13 9.35
C GLY A 61 12.32 -22.78 9.91
N MET A 62 12.54 -21.77 9.07
CA MET A 62 12.81 -20.39 9.47
C MET A 62 11.52 -19.58 9.42
N TYR A 63 10.61 -19.75 10.38
CA TYR A 63 9.38 -18.97 10.43
C TYR A 63 9.03 -18.55 11.86
N GLY A 64 8.23 -17.50 11.97
CA GLY A 64 7.75 -16.98 13.25
C GLY A 64 8.90 -16.61 14.20
N ARG A 65 8.74 -16.94 15.49
CA ARG A 65 9.68 -16.60 16.56
C ARG A 65 11.12 -17.03 16.28
N LYS A 66 11.31 -18.22 15.70
CA LYS A 66 12.62 -18.82 15.48
C LYS A 66 13.54 -17.95 14.63
N VAL A 67 13.01 -17.21 13.66
CA VAL A 67 13.82 -16.30 12.82
C VAL A 67 14.51 -15.25 13.69
N HIS A 68 13.79 -14.66 14.64
CA HIS A 68 14.32 -13.64 15.53
C HIS A 68 15.31 -14.20 16.56
N GLU A 69 15.08 -15.42 17.04
CA GLU A 69 16.03 -16.13 17.92
C GLU A 69 17.36 -16.37 17.22
N GLU A 70 17.35 -16.86 15.97
CA GLU A 70 18.56 -17.09 15.18
C GLU A 70 19.29 -15.78 14.83
N VAL A 71 18.54 -14.70 14.51
CA VAL A 71 19.13 -13.37 14.26
C VAL A 71 19.89 -12.87 15.50
N LEU A 72 19.31 -13.01 16.69
CA LEU A 72 19.93 -12.60 17.94
C LEU A 72 21.11 -13.51 18.31
N ALA A 73 20.97 -14.82 18.15
CA ALA A 73 22.03 -15.80 18.42
C ALA A 73 23.25 -15.57 17.51
N ALA A 74 23.03 -15.19 16.25
CA ALA A 74 24.08 -14.84 15.31
C ALA A 74 24.78 -13.50 15.63
N GLY A 75 24.27 -12.72 16.59
CA GLY A 75 24.83 -11.41 16.96
C GLY A 75 24.65 -10.34 15.89
N ALA A 76 23.72 -10.54 14.95
CA ALA A 76 23.46 -9.61 13.86
C ALA A 76 23.09 -8.21 14.39
N LYS A 77 23.53 -7.16 13.69
CA LYS A 77 23.23 -5.76 14.05
C LYS A 77 22.08 -5.17 13.25
N VAL A 78 21.69 -5.84 12.18
CA VAL A 78 20.59 -5.45 11.29
C VAL A 78 19.75 -6.69 11.01
N SER A 79 18.44 -6.52 11.07
CA SER A 79 17.44 -7.49 10.63
C SER A 79 16.44 -6.77 9.71
N GLY A 80 15.31 -7.38 9.41
CA GLY A 80 14.32 -6.76 8.54
C GLY A 80 13.22 -7.71 8.12
N ALA A 81 12.52 -7.31 7.06
CA ALA A 81 11.54 -8.13 6.38
C ALA A 81 11.80 -8.10 4.87
N THR A 82 11.47 -9.20 4.20
CA THR A 82 11.58 -9.34 2.75
C THR A 82 10.25 -9.79 2.16
N VAL A 83 9.76 -9.07 1.16
CA VAL A 83 8.70 -9.56 0.27
C VAL A 83 9.36 -10.14 -0.96
N HIS A 84 9.00 -11.36 -1.34
CA HIS A 84 9.54 -12.04 -2.51
C HIS A 84 8.45 -12.79 -3.28
N ILE A 85 8.73 -13.08 -4.55
CA ILE A 85 7.93 -13.99 -5.36
C ILE A 85 8.19 -15.41 -4.86
N VAL A 86 7.13 -16.22 -4.73
CA VAL A 86 7.24 -17.62 -4.32
C VAL A 86 7.60 -18.51 -5.51
N ASP A 87 8.55 -19.41 -5.30
CA ASP A 87 8.90 -20.50 -6.21
C ASP A 87 8.81 -21.87 -5.50
N GLU A 88 9.46 -22.90 -6.04
CA GLU A 88 9.44 -24.26 -5.48
C GLU A 88 10.32 -24.40 -4.22
N GLU A 89 11.18 -23.43 -3.95
CA GLU A 89 12.13 -23.42 -2.84
C GLU A 89 11.66 -22.45 -1.74
N TYR A 90 12.04 -22.72 -0.50
CA TYR A 90 11.67 -21.84 0.60
C TYR A 90 12.49 -20.56 0.52
N ASP A 91 11.79 -19.41 0.49
CA ASP A 91 12.38 -18.09 0.64
C ASP A 91 13.50 -17.76 -0.36
N HIS A 92 13.43 -18.36 -1.56
CA HIS A 92 14.49 -18.26 -2.58
C HIS A 92 14.13 -17.34 -3.75
N GLY A 93 12.84 -17.23 -4.08
CA GLY A 93 12.42 -16.53 -5.30
C GLY A 93 12.73 -15.02 -5.32
N PRO A 94 12.54 -14.37 -6.48
CA PRO A 94 12.95 -12.97 -6.69
C PRO A 94 12.42 -12.00 -5.63
N ILE A 95 13.33 -11.26 -5.01
CA ILE A 95 13.02 -10.23 -4.01
C ILE A 95 12.28 -9.06 -4.67
N VAL A 96 11.14 -8.67 -4.09
CA VAL A 96 10.34 -7.52 -4.53
C VAL A 96 10.73 -6.26 -3.76
N LEU A 97 10.70 -6.33 -2.42
CA LEU A 97 11.03 -5.23 -1.50
C LEU A 97 11.68 -5.79 -0.24
N GLN A 98 12.55 -4.99 0.37
CA GLN A 98 13.12 -5.24 1.69
C GLN A 98 13.02 -3.97 2.54
N ALA A 99 12.84 -4.16 3.84
CA ALA A 99 12.97 -3.09 4.83
C ALA A 99 13.82 -3.58 6.00
N THR A 100 14.74 -2.72 6.42
CA THR A 100 15.70 -3.02 7.49
C THR A 100 15.21 -2.48 8.82
N VAL A 101 15.58 -3.16 9.90
CA VAL A 101 15.48 -2.66 11.28
C VAL A 101 16.79 -2.87 12.02
N PRO A 102 17.18 -1.98 12.93
CA PRO A 102 18.32 -2.23 13.79
C PRO A 102 18.00 -3.33 14.82
N VAL A 103 19.01 -4.12 15.16
CA VAL A 103 19.00 -5.01 16.34
C VAL A 103 19.69 -4.25 17.48
N LEU A 104 18.93 -3.95 18.52
CA LEU A 104 19.37 -3.13 19.65
C LEU A 104 20.00 -3.99 20.76
N ALA A 105 20.87 -3.37 21.56
CA ALA A 105 21.39 -4.02 22.75
C ALA A 105 20.24 -4.36 23.71
N GLY A 106 20.18 -5.62 24.15
CA GLY A 106 19.13 -6.11 25.06
C GLY A 106 17.81 -6.48 24.36
N ASP A 107 17.74 -6.50 23.03
CA ASP A 107 16.56 -7.01 22.33
C ASP A 107 16.28 -8.48 22.72
N SER A 108 15.00 -8.79 22.93
CA SER A 108 14.47 -10.15 22.98
C SER A 108 13.89 -10.53 21.60
N PRO A 109 13.62 -11.81 21.33
CA PRO A 109 12.94 -12.22 20.11
C PRO A 109 11.63 -11.47 19.87
N GLU A 110 10.87 -11.15 20.93
CA GLU A 110 9.61 -10.42 20.88
C GLU A 110 9.78 -8.95 20.53
N THR A 111 10.76 -8.26 21.13
CA THR A 111 10.99 -6.83 20.84
C THR A 111 11.49 -6.65 19.41
N LEU A 112 12.37 -7.54 18.95
CA LEU A 112 12.82 -7.57 17.56
C LEU A 112 11.66 -7.92 16.61
N ALA A 113 10.85 -8.93 16.93
CA ALA A 113 9.69 -9.32 16.13
C ALA A 113 8.69 -8.17 15.95
N ALA A 114 8.39 -7.42 17.02
CA ALA A 114 7.48 -6.27 16.95
C ALA A 114 8.01 -5.18 15.99
N ARG A 115 9.33 -4.94 16.01
CA ARG A 115 9.98 -3.98 15.11
C ARG A 115 9.95 -4.45 13.65
N VAL A 116 10.26 -5.73 13.41
CA VAL A 116 10.17 -6.35 12.07
C VAL A 116 8.74 -6.31 11.55
N ARG A 117 7.74 -6.68 12.36
CA ARG A 117 6.32 -6.70 11.97
C ARG A 117 5.80 -5.33 11.54
N SER A 118 6.28 -4.27 12.19
CA SER A 118 5.96 -2.90 11.77
C SER A 118 6.44 -2.61 10.35
N GLN A 119 7.61 -3.14 9.97
CA GLN A 119 8.10 -3.07 8.59
C GLN A 119 7.33 -4.00 7.65
N GLU A 120 6.94 -5.20 8.09
CA GLU A 120 6.12 -6.11 7.28
C GLU A 120 4.81 -5.46 6.83
N HIS A 121 4.09 -4.85 7.78
CA HIS A 121 2.85 -4.11 7.49
C HIS A 121 3.08 -2.91 6.56
N TRP A 122 4.29 -2.35 6.54
CA TRP A 122 4.64 -1.24 5.68
C TRP A 122 5.00 -1.70 4.25
N ILE A 123 5.88 -2.68 4.09
CA ILE A 123 6.36 -3.10 2.76
C ILE A 123 5.40 -4.02 2.04
N TYR A 124 4.61 -4.84 2.75
CA TYR A 124 3.81 -5.85 2.07
C TYR A 124 2.71 -5.27 1.15
N PRO A 125 1.86 -4.32 1.60
CA PRO A 125 0.88 -3.71 0.70
C PRO A 125 1.54 -2.92 -0.44
N ARG A 126 2.72 -2.33 -0.22
CA ARG A 126 3.48 -1.63 -1.27
C ARG A 126 3.99 -2.59 -2.33
N ALA A 127 4.51 -3.74 -1.92
CA ALA A 127 4.92 -4.78 -2.84
C ALA A 127 3.73 -5.27 -3.67
N ALA A 128 2.59 -5.55 -3.05
CA ALA A 128 1.37 -5.96 -3.75
C ALA A 128 0.90 -4.89 -4.76
N ALA A 129 0.97 -3.60 -4.40
CA ALA A 129 0.61 -2.49 -5.29
C ALA A 129 1.43 -2.47 -6.59
N LEU A 130 2.71 -2.82 -6.54
CA LEU A 130 3.54 -2.89 -7.75
C LEU A 130 3.02 -3.91 -8.78
N PHE A 131 2.37 -4.98 -8.33
CA PHE A 131 1.77 -5.98 -9.22
C PHE A 131 0.43 -5.51 -9.78
N THR A 132 -0.39 -4.85 -8.95
CA THR A 132 -1.67 -4.27 -9.43
C THR A 132 -1.46 -3.12 -10.40
N GLU A 133 -0.32 -2.43 -10.31
CA GLU A 133 0.09 -1.36 -11.23
C GLU A 133 0.83 -1.89 -12.47
N GLU A 134 1.02 -3.21 -12.62
CA GLU A 134 1.79 -3.85 -13.70
C GLU A 134 3.23 -3.33 -13.86
N ARG A 135 3.82 -2.89 -12.75
CA ARG A 135 5.17 -2.30 -12.70
C ARG A 135 6.28 -3.31 -12.46
N VAL A 136 5.96 -4.59 -12.32
CA VAL A 136 6.95 -5.63 -12.06
C VAL A 136 7.25 -6.44 -13.31
N SER A 137 8.54 -6.56 -13.66
CA SER A 137 9.05 -7.58 -14.57
C SER A 137 10.13 -8.42 -13.87
N VAL A 138 10.26 -9.69 -14.25
CA VAL A 138 11.37 -10.54 -13.81
C VAL A 138 12.24 -10.81 -15.02
N GLU A 139 13.51 -10.42 -14.95
CA GLU A 139 14.50 -10.56 -16.00
C GLU A 139 15.72 -11.29 -15.44
N SER A 140 16.09 -12.44 -16.03
CA SER A 140 17.23 -13.26 -15.59
C SER A 140 17.23 -13.56 -14.07
N GLY A 141 16.05 -13.87 -13.51
CA GLY A 141 15.88 -14.18 -12.08
C GLY A 141 15.90 -12.96 -11.15
N ARG A 142 16.05 -11.74 -11.67
CA ARG A 142 16.00 -10.50 -10.88
C ARG A 142 14.72 -9.72 -11.17
N LEU A 143 14.14 -9.17 -10.12
CA LEU A 143 12.98 -8.32 -10.23
C LEU A 143 13.39 -6.91 -10.65
N ARG A 144 12.71 -6.37 -11.66
CA ARG A 144 12.77 -4.96 -12.02
C ARG A 144 11.43 -4.30 -11.73
N VAL A 145 11.50 -3.16 -11.06
CA VAL A 145 10.36 -2.28 -10.88
C VAL A 145 10.45 -1.19 -11.94
N LYS A 146 9.49 -1.18 -12.86
CA LYS A 146 9.32 -0.08 -13.82
C LYS A 146 9.11 1.21 -13.03
N PRO A 147 9.59 2.35 -13.56
CA PRO A 147 9.30 3.65 -12.98
C PRO A 147 7.81 3.78 -12.69
N ALA A 148 7.46 4.48 -11.61
CA ALA A 148 6.08 4.90 -11.47
C ALA A 148 5.66 5.62 -12.77
N PRO A 149 4.42 5.46 -13.23
CA PRO A 149 3.91 6.32 -14.29
C PRO A 149 4.29 7.77 -13.96
N ALA A 150 4.69 8.55 -14.96
CA ALA A 150 5.19 9.92 -14.77
C ALA A 150 4.20 10.81 -13.98
N GLU A 151 2.94 10.39 -13.88
CA GLU A 151 1.95 10.89 -12.96
C GLU A 151 1.64 9.78 -11.94
N PRO A 152 1.96 9.91 -10.63
CA PRO A 152 1.32 9.07 -9.63
C PRO A 152 -0.20 9.19 -9.81
N ALA A 153 -0.96 8.14 -9.52
CA ALA A 153 -2.42 8.21 -9.50
C ALA A 153 -2.86 9.44 -8.68
N GLY A 154 -3.21 10.51 -9.41
CA GLY A 154 -3.64 11.82 -8.96
C GLY A 154 -2.72 12.55 -7.97
N ARG A 155 -1.75 13.35 -8.44
CA ARG A 155 -1.46 14.61 -7.73
C ARG A 155 -2.80 15.34 -7.63
N VAL A 156 -3.23 15.69 -6.41
CA VAL A 156 -4.46 16.47 -6.23
C VAL A 156 -4.26 17.79 -6.96
N ARG A 157 -4.85 17.93 -8.15
CA ARG A 157 -4.72 19.14 -8.97
C ARG A 157 -5.66 20.24 -8.49
N ARG A 158 -6.71 19.86 -7.76
CA ARG A 158 -7.77 20.75 -7.31
C ARG A 158 -8.39 20.27 -6.01
N ALA A 159 -8.69 21.19 -5.09
CA ALA A 159 -9.36 20.92 -3.82
C ALA A 159 -10.59 21.83 -3.64
N LEU A 160 -11.69 21.28 -3.12
CA LEU A 160 -12.86 22.05 -2.69
C LEU A 160 -12.78 22.31 -1.18
N ILE A 161 -12.75 23.58 -0.76
CA ILE A 161 -12.70 23.98 0.65
C ILE A 161 -14.02 24.67 1.04
N SER A 162 -14.75 24.06 1.97
CA SER A 162 -15.98 24.60 2.56
C SER A 162 -16.00 24.24 4.04
N VAL A 163 -15.98 25.23 4.92
CA VAL A 163 -15.87 25.06 6.38
C VAL A 163 -16.77 26.07 7.08
N SER A 164 -17.34 25.73 8.23
CA SER A 164 -18.12 26.67 9.05
C SER A 164 -17.21 27.56 9.92
N ASP A 165 -16.28 26.94 10.64
CA ASP A 165 -15.18 27.62 11.35
C ASP A 165 -14.07 28.02 10.36
N LYS A 166 -13.62 29.27 10.43
CA LYS A 166 -12.60 29.85 9.55
C LYS A 166 -11.20 29.82 10.16
N SER A 167 -11.06 29.34 11.39
CA SER A 167 -9.78 29.21 12.08
C SER A 167 -8.84 28.32 11.27
N GLY A 168 -7.63 28.82 10.96
CA GLY A 168 -6.59 28.09 10.23
C GLY A 168 -6.82 27.87 8.72
N VAL A 169 -8.00 28.22 8.17
CA VAL A 169 -8.33 27.91 6.76
C VAL A 169 -7.41 28.62 5.76
N VAL A 170 -6.93 29.82 6.11
CA VAL A 170 -6.01 30.62 5.27
C VAL A 170 -4.64 29.95 5.19
N GLU A 171 -4.10 29.46 6.30
CA GLU A 171 -2.80 28.79 6.35
C GLU A 171 -2.84 27.47 5.57
N PHE A 172 -3.91 26.70 5.76
CA PHE A 172 -4.15 25.46 5.01
C PHE A 172 -4.24 25.72 3.49
N ALA A 173 -5.01 26.73 3.08
CA ALA A 173 -5.14 27.11 1.67
C ALA A 173 -3.83 27.64 1.07
N LYS A 174 -3.00 28.36 1.85
CA LYS A 174 -1.66 28.76 1.41
C LYS A 174 -0.78 27.55 1.06
N GLY A 175 -0.71 26.57 1.96
CA GLY A 175 0.06 25.34 1.72
C GLY A 175 -0.41 24.59 0.46
N LEU A 176 -1.72 24.51 0.22
CA LEU A 176 -2.26 23.90 -1.01
C LEU A 176 -1.86 24.67 -2.28
N ASN A 177 -1.92 26.01 -2.27
CA ASN A 177 -1.49 26.83 -3.39
C ASN A 177 0.02 26.70 -3.66
N GLU A 178 0.86 26.66 -2.62
CA GLU A 178 2.30 26.42 -2.74
C GLU A 178 2.62 25.05 -3.34
N LEU A 179 1.77 24.05 -3.05
CA LEU A 179 1.80 22.74 -3.67
C LEU A 179 1.17 22.70 -5.08
N GLY A 180 0.80 23.84 -5.66
CA GLY A 180 0.22 23.95 -7.00
C GLY A 180 -1.18 23.35 -7.14
N VAL A 181 -1.91 23.23 -6.02
CA VAL A 181 -3.30 22.75 -6.01
C VAL A 181 -4.24 23.92 -6.24
N GLU A 182 -5.10 23.83 -7.26
CA GLU A 182 -6.14 24.83 -7.50
C GLU A 182 -7.23 24.75 -6.41
N ILE A 183 -7.55 25.88 -5.80
CA ILE A 183 -8.58 25.93 -4.75
C ILE A 183 -9.92 26.40 -5.32
N VAL A 184 -10.96 25.63 -5.03
CA VAL A 184 -12.36 25.97 -5.24
C VAL A 184 -13.02 26.15 -3.88
N SER A 185 -13.86 27.16 -3.70
CA SER A 185 -14.47 27.41 -2.40
C SER A 185 -15.90 27.94 -2.48
N THR A 186 -16.66 27.75 -1.40
CA THR A 186 -18.05 28.18 -1.26
C THR A 186 -18.13 29.55 -0.57
N SER A 187 -19.14 30.35 -0.94
CA SER A 187 -19.43 31.72 -0.46
C SER A 187 -18.67 32.24 0.77
N GLY A 188 -18.96 31.72 1.97
CA GLY A 188 -18.36 32.20 3.22
C GLY A 188 -16.86 31.88 3.35
N THR A 189 -16.41 30.71 2.88
CA THR A 189 -14.99 30.37 2.87
C THR A 189 -14.26 31.10 1.76
N TYR A 190 -14.88 31.22 0.59
CA TYR A 190 -14.37 31.97 -0.55
C TYR A 190 -14.02 33.42 -0.18
N LYS A 191 -14.94 34.14 0.48
CA LYS A 191 -14.71 35.52 0.93
C LYS A 191 -13.47 35.66 1.81
N VAL A 192 -13.30 34.75 2.78
CA VAL A 192 -12.15 34.77 3.71
C VAL A 192 -10.84 34.53 2.96
N LEU A 193 -10.81 33.57 2.04
CA LEU A 193 -9.59 33.24 1.29
C LEU A 193 -9.21 34.35 0.29
N VAL A 194 -10.18 34.97 -0.38
CA VAL A 194 -9.95 36.10 -1.29
C VAL A 194 -9.48 37.34 -0.52
N GLN A 195 -10.08 37.65 0.64
CA GLN A 195 -9.61 38.73 1.51
C GLN A 195 -8.18 38.52 2.00
N ALA A 196 -7.75 37.27 2.16
CA ALA A 196 -6.37 36.91 2.48
C ALA A 196 -5.42 36.95 1.26
N GLY A 197 -5.89 37.35 0.08
CA GLY A 197 -5.11 37.49 -1.14
C GLY A 197 -4.80 36.17 -1.86
N LEU A 198 -5.54 35.09 -1.57
CA LEU A 198 -5.26 33.78 -2.16
C LEU A 198 -5.97 33.60 -3.52
N PRO A 199 -5.32 32.95 -4.50
CA PRO A 199 -5.96 32.55 -5.74
C PRO A 199 -6.96 31.43 -5.44
N VAL A 200 -8.25 31.75 -5.52
CA VAL A 200 -9.36 30.82 -5.26
C VAL A 200 -10.44 31.05 -6.30
N ARG A 201 -11.04 29.97 -6.81
CA ARG A 201 -12.23 30.04 -7.67
C ARG A 201 -13.51 29.83 -6.86
N PRO A 202 -14.58 30.61 -7.11
CA PRO A 202 -15.88 30.37 -6.50
C PRO A 202 -16.52 29.12 -7.12
N LEU A 203 -17.12 28.26 -6.30
CA LEU A 203 -17.71 26.98 -6.75
C LEU A 203 -18.77 27.18 -7.84
N GLU A 204 -19.50 28.29 -7.79
CA GLU A 204 -20.58 28.66 -8.71
C GLU A 204 -20.08 28.76 -10.16
N THR A 205 -18.82 29.17 -10.37
CA THR A 205 -18.21 29.22 -11.71
C THR A 205 -17.97 27.85 -12.32
N MET A 206 -17.95 26.80 -11.51
CA MET A 206 -17.77 25.42 -11.97
C MET A 206 -19.10 24.68 -12.11
N THR A 207 -20.05 24.95 -11.22
CA THR A 207 -21.34 24.24 -11.21
C THR A 207 -22.38 24.93 -12.10
N GLY A 208 -22.23 26.23 -12.37
CA GLY A 208 -23.26 27.05 -13.04
C GLY A 208 -24.48 27.32 -12.18
N PHE A 209 -24.49 26.85 -10.93
CA PHE A 209 -25.59 27.03 -9.98
C PHE A 209 -25.17 28.00 -8.87
N PRO A 210 -25.92 29.10 -8.67
CA PRO A 210 -25.68 29.97 -7.54
C PRO A 210 -26.06 29.27 -6.24
N GLU A 211 -25.50 29.77 -5.15
CA GLU A 211 -25.93 29.43 -3.80
C GLU A 211 -27.40 29.78 -3.57
N ILE A 212 -28.14 28.92 -2.86
CA ILE A 212 -29.56 29.11 -2.54
C ILE A 212 -29.84 28.82 -1.06
N LEU A 213 -31.03 29.22 -0.58
CA LEU A 213 -31.48 29.05 0.81
C LEU A 213 -30.55 29.69 1.85
N ASP A 214 -30.26 30.99 1.69
CA ASP A 214 -29.37 31.77 2.58
C ASP A 214 -27.99 31.13 2.80
N GLY A 215 -27.55 30.38 1.80
CA GLY A 215 -26.26 29.70 1.82
C GLY A 215 -26.18 28.38 2.55
N ARG A 216 -27.32 27.76 2.82
CA ARG A 216 -27.38 26.38 3.32
C ARG A 216 -27.20 25.34 2.22
N VAL A 217 -27.49 25.69 0.97
CA VAL A 217 -27.30 24.79 -0.19
C VAL A 217 -26.27 25.38 -1.13
N LYS A 218 -25.14 24.68 -1.25
CA LYS A 218 -23.96 25.12 -2.03
C LYS A 218 -23.98 24.68 -3.50
N THR A 219 -24.67 23.59 -3.83
CA THR A 219 -24.85 23.09 -5.21
C THR A 219 -25.89 21.96 -5.25
N LEU A 220 -26.65 21.85 -6.35
CA LEU A 220 -27.53 20.71 -6.69
C LEU A 220 -27.02 19.91 -7.89
N HIS A 221 -25.73 20.08 -8.24
CA HIS A 221 -25.13 19.49 -9.43
C HIS A 221 -24.88 17.97 -9.27
N PRO A 222 -25.25 17.12 -10.25
CA PRO A 222 -25.21 15.65 -10.14
C PRO A 222 -23.79 15.06 -9.99
N HIS A 223 -22.75 15.83 -10.34
CA HIS A 223 -21.35 15.42 -10.21
C HIS A 223 -20.59 16.07 -9.05
N VAL A 224 -21.21 17.01 -8.33
CA VAL A 224 -20.58 17.68 -7.18
C VAL A 224 -21.57 17.63 -6.02
N HIS A 225 -21.46 16.59 -5.19
CA HIS A 225 -22.22 16.45 -3.96
C HIS A 225 -21.63 17.39 -2.90
N GLY A 226 -22.05 18.65 -2.90
CA GLY A 226 -21.80 19.54 -1.78
C GLY A 226 -22.61 19.06 -0.58
N ALA A 227 -21.95 18.79 0.55
CA ALA A 227 -22.65 18.42 1.77
C ALA A 227 -23.67 19.51 2.14
N ILE A 228 -24.92 19.10 2.31
CA ILE A 228 -25.93 19.86 3.03
C ILE A 228 -25.35 20.08 4.44
N LEU A 229 -25.12 21.33 4.83
CA LEU A 229 -24.70 21.69 6.19
C LEU A 229 -25.94 21.95 7.06
#